data_AF-A0A1I6KWK1-F1
#
_entry.id   AF-A0A1I6KWK1-F1
#
_cell.length_a   1.000
_cell.length_b   1.000
_cell.length_c   1.000
_cell.angle_alpha   90.00
_cell.angle_beta   90.00
_cell.angle_gamma   90.00
#
_symmetry.space_group_name_H-M   'P 1'
#
loop_
_entity.id
_entity.type
_entity.pdbx_description
1 polymer ?
#
loop_
_entity_poly.entity_id
_entity_poly.type
_entity_poly.pdbx_seq_one_letter_code
_entity_poly.pdbx_strand_id
1 'polypeptide(L)'
;MSTRRVLFLCSRNRLRSPTAEQVFRDWPQLEVDSAGLSPDADTLLSAEQVDWAELILVMEAAHRRRLQARFGRHLHGKRVVVLGIPDDYDFMQPELVELLLKKAGPLLR
;
A
#
# COMPACT_ATOMS: atom_id res chain seq x y z
N MET A 1 -5.11 7.30 22.13
CA MET A 1 -4.22 7.49 20.95
C MET A 1 -4.89 6.77 19.79
N SER A 2 -5.13 7.46 18.68
CA SER A 2 -5.86 6.86 17.54
C SER A 2 -4.91 6.00 16.74
N THR A 3 -5.25 4.73 16.52
CA THR A 3 -4.57 3.85 15.57
C THR A 3 -4.83 4.36 14.15
N ARG A 4 -3.80 4.38 13.31
CA ARG A 4 -3.90 4.86 11.92
C ARG A 4 -3.92 3.69 10.94
N ARG A 5 -4.90 3.68 10.04
CA ARG A 5 -5.14 2.60 9.08
C ARG A 5 -4.50 2.89 7.73
N VAL A 6 -3.60 2.01 7.30
CA VAL A 6 -2.74 2.20 6.13
C VAL A 6 -2.86 1.04 5.17
N LEU A 7 -3.13 1.35 3.91
CA LEU A 7 -3.29 0.35 2.86
C LEU A 7 -2.16 0.47 1.83
N PHE A 8 -1.41 -0.61 1.64
CA PHE A 8 -0.36 -0.71 0.62
C PHE A 8 -0.87 -1.39 -0.64
N LEU A 9 -0.63 -0.77 -1.81
CA LEU A 9 -1.11 -1.29 -3.09
C LEU A 9 0.01 -1.47 -4.11
N CYS A 10 0.03 -2.64 -4.74
CA CYS A 10 0.79 -2.90 -5.97
C CYS A 10 -0.09 -3.55 -7.04
N SER A 11 0.51 -4.17 -8.06
CA SER A 11 -0.25 -4.80 -9.14
C SER A 11 -0.93 -6.10 -8.69
N ARG A 12 -0.16 -7.09 -8.19
CA ARG A 12 -0.66 -8.46 -7.92
C ARG A 12 -0.76 -8.84 -6.44
N ASN A 13 -0.36 -7.97 -5.52
CA ASN A 13 -0.26 -8.30 -4.09
C ASN A 13 0.62 -9.53 -3.80
N ARG A 14 1.82 -9.59 -4.40
CA ARG A 14 2.76 -10.72 -4.24
C ARG A 14 4.06 -10.36 -3.55
N LEU A 15 4.70 -9.29 -4.02
CA LEU A 15 6.07 -8.95 -3.63
C LEU A 15 6.05 -7.66 -2.79
N ARG A 16 5.93 -6.51 -3.45
CA ARG A 16 6.11 -5.18 -2.84
C ARG A 16 5.11 -4.83 -1.75
N SER A 17 3.81 -4.98 -2.00
CA SER A 17 2.78 -4.57 -1.03
C SER A 17 2.67 -5.55 0.16
N PRO A 18 2.76 -6.89 -0.01
CA PRO A 18 2.84 -7.79 1.14
C PRO A 18 4.12 -7.59 1.97
N THR A 19 5.27 -7.30 1.33
CA THR A 19 6.49 -6.95 2.08
C THR A 19 6.29 -5.69 2.92
N ALA A 20 5.64 -4.66 2.38
CA ALA A 20 5.32 -3.45 3.15
C ALA A 20 4.43 -3.76 4.36
N GLU A 21 3.37 -4.53 4.16
CA GLU A 21 2.51 -4.98 5.27
C GLU A 21 3.32 -5.71 6.35
N GLN A 22 4.14 -6.70 5.97
CA GLN A 22 4.95 -7.46 6.92
C GLN A 22 5.97 -6.59 7.66
N VAL A 23 6.57 -5.59 7.01
CA VAL A 23 7.55 -4.69 7.62
C VAL A 23 6.90 -3.74 8.63
N PHE A 24 5.67 -3.27 8.37
CA PHE A 24 5.04 -2.24 9.19
C PHE A 24 3.97 -2.76 10.16
N ARG A 25 3.54 -4.02 10.06
CA ARG A 25 2.46 -4.59 10.91
C ARG A 25 2.73 -4.49 12.42
N ASP A 26 4.00 -4.52 12.82
CA ASP A 26 4.41 -4.51 14.22
C ASP A 26 4.74 -3.10 14.75
N TRP A 27 4.57 -2.07 13.91
CA TRP A 27 4.81 -0.70 14.34
C TRP A 27 3.66 -0.21 15.24
N PRO A 28 3.96 0.50 16.34
CA PRO A 28 2.95 0.95 17.28
C PRO A 28 1.98 1.94 16.62
N GLN A 29 0.70 1.85 16.99
CA GLN A 29 -0.38 2.75 16.54
C GLN A 29 -0.65 2.70 15.02
N LEU A 30 -0.26 1.62 14.35
CA LEU A 30 -0.60 1.35 12.96
C LEU A 30 -1.44 0.08 12.85
N GLU A 31 -2.46 0.15 12.00
CA GLU A 31 -3.07 -1.02 11.41
C GLU A 31 -2.76 -0.98 9.91
N VAL A 32 -2.25 -2.09 9.39
CA VAL A 32 -1.72 -2.17 8.04
C VAL A 32 -2.40 -3.30 7.30
N ASP A 33 -2.72 -3.06 6.04
CA ASP A 33 -3.28 -4.05 5.11
C ASP A 33 -2.64 -3.85 3.73
N SER A 34 -2.76 -4.86 2.86
CA SER A 34 -2.28 -4.78 1.49
C SER A 34 -3.19 -5.47 0.47
N ALA A 35 -3.20 -4.93 -0.75
CA ALA A 35 -3.98 -5.50 -1.85
C ALA A 35 -3.39 -5.20 -3.23
N GLY A 36 -3.96 -5.82 -4.26
CA GLY A 36 -3.55 -5.70 -5.65
C GLY A 36 -4.61 -5.06 -6.52
N LEU A 37 -4.17 -4.26 -7.48
CA LEU A 37 -5.04 -3.54 -8.41
C LEU A 37 -5.30 -4.28 -9.73
N SER A 38 -4.67 -5.42 -9.95
CA SER A 38 -4.83 -6.23 -11.17
C SER A 38 -5.82 -7.37 -10.91
N PRO A 39 -6.62 -7.81 -11.91
CA PRO A 39 -7.58 -8.88 -11.73
C PRO A 39 -6.97 -10.23 -11.29
N ASP A 40 -5.68 -10.43 -11.58
CA ASP A 40 -4.87 -11.60 -11.22
C ASP A 40 -4.10 -11.41 -9.89
N ALA A 41 -4.52 -10.45 -9.06
CA ALA A 41 -3.94 -10.26 -7.74
C ALA A 41 -4.35 -11.38 -6.77
N ASP A 42 -3.41 -11.78 -5.91
CA ASP A 42 -3.66 -12.82 -4.91
C ASP A 42 -4.73 -12.35 -3.90
N THR A 43 -4.61 -11.09 -3.46
CA THR A 43 -5.68 -10.34 -2.79
C THR A 43 -6.09 -9.17 -3.67
N LEU A 44 -7.23 -9.29 -4.34
CA LEU A 44 -7.79 -8.21 -5.15
C LEU A 44 -8.35 -7.10 -4.26
N LEU A 45 -7.97 -5.85 -4.54
CA LEU A 45 -8.47 -4.69 -3.79
C LEU A 45 -10.00 -4.64 -3.80
N SER A 46 -10.58 -4.55 -2.60
CA SER A 46 -12.01 -4.34 -2.38
C SER A 46 -12.32 -2.87 -2.05
N ALA A 47 -13.58 -2.46 -2.21
CA ALA A 47 -14.04 -1.14 -1.80
C ALA A 47 -13.96 -0.95 -0.27
N GLU A 48 -14.21 -2.02 0.49
CA GLU A 48 -14.13 -2.02 1.95
C GLU A 48 -12.73 -1.67 2.46
N GLN A 49 -11.68 -2.24 1.85
CA GLN A 49 -10.29 -1.88 2.19
C GLN A 49 -10.01 -0.41 1.90
N VAL A 50 -10.52 0.13 0.78
CA VAL A 50 -10.37 1.56 0.47
C VAL A 50 -11.10 2.41 1.51
N ASP A 51 -12.34 2.07 1.85
CA ASP A 51 -13.17 2.79 2.82
C ASP A 51 -12.58 2.75 4.24
N TRP A 52 -11.96 1.64 4.62
CA TRP A 52 -11.23 1.45 5.87
C TRP A 52 -9.95 2.31 5.95
N ALA A 53 -9.22 2.46 4.85
CA ALA A 53 -7.91 3.13 4.85
C ALA A 53 -8.01 4.66 5.04
N GLU A 54 -7.14 5.22 5.87
CA GLU A 54 -6.97 6.68 6.02
C GLU A 54 -5.84 7.19 5.13
N LEU A 55 -4.79 6.38 5.00
CA LEU A 55 -3.66 6.60 4.09
C LEU A 55 -3.52 5.41 3.14
N ILE A 56 -3.44 5.69 1.85
CA ILE A 56 -3.19 4.69 0.82
C ILE A 56 -1.82 4.96 0.20
N LEU A 57 -0.94 3.97 0.27
CA LEU A 57 0.40 4.01 -0.28
C LEU A 57 0.46 3.10 -1.50
N VAL A 58 0.78 3.65 -2.66
CA VAL A 58 0.90 2.88 -3.90
C VAL A 58 2.34 2.86 -4.39
N MET A 59 2.79 1.74 -4.98
CA MET A 59 4.20 1.63 -5.39
C MET A 59 4.57 2.58 -6.53
N GLU A 60 3.65 2.81 -7.47
CA GLU A 60 3.94 3.52 -8.72
C GLU A 60 2.77 4.42 -9.15
N ALA A 61 3.03 5.39 -10.02
CA ALA A 61 2.00 6.28 -10.53
C ALA A 61 0.91 5.54 -11.32
N ALA A 62 1.25 4.44 -12.00
CA ALA A 62 0.29 3.59 -12.69
C ALA A 62 -0.74 2.98 -11.72
N HIS A 63 -0.30 2.55 -10.54
CA HIS A 63 -1.19 2.06 -9.48
C HIS A 63 -2.16 3.16 -9.02
N ARG A 64 -1.68 4.40 -8.81
CA ARG A 64 -2.58 5.53 -8.47
C ARG A 64 -3.66 5.75 -9.52
N ARG A 65 -3.28 5.74 -10.81
CA ARG A 65 -4.23 5.91 -11.93
C ARG A 65 -5.29 4.80 -11.93
N ARG A 66 -4.88 3.54 -11.77
CA ARG A 66 -5.81 2.39 -11.70
C ARG A 66 -6.74 2.47 -10.49
N LEU A 67 -6.20 2.82 -9.32
CA LEU A 67 -6.98 3.04 -8.10
C LEU A 67 -8.04 4.12 -8.33
N GLN A 68 -7.66 5.27 -8.89
CA GLN A 68 -8.57 6.39 -9.12
C GLN A 68 -9.65 6.07 -10.15
N ALA A 69 -9.31 5.33 -11.21
CA ALA A 69 -10.27 4.89 -12.22
C ALA A 69 -11.32 3.91 -11.65
N ARG A 70 -10.92 2.99 -10.78
CA ARG A 70 -11.79 1.94 -10.24
C ARG A 70 -12.55 2.34 -8.97
N PHE A 71 -11.91 3.13 -8.10
CA PHE A 71 -12.40 3.42 -6.75
C PHE A 71 -12.54 4.92 -6.47
N GLY A 72 -12.51 5.79 -7.49
CA GLY A 72 -12.50 7.25 -7.31
C GLY A 72 -13.55 7.80 -6.34
N ARG A 73 -14.77 7.24 -6.34
CA ARG A 73 -15.85 7.60 -5.41
C ARG A 73 -15.53 7.33 -3.93
N HIS A 74 -14.71 6.32 -3.66
CA HIS A 74 -14.27 5.93 -2.31
C HIS A 74 -13.06 6.73 -1.83
N LEU A 75 -12.39 7.47 -2.71
CA LEU A 75 -11.16 8.21 -2.37
C LEU A 75 -11.41 9.60 -1.75
N HIS A 76 -12.67 10.04 -1.63
CA HIS A 76 -12.98 11.36 -1.11
C HIS A 76 -12.44 11.53 0.32
N GLY A 77 -11.64 12.57 0.54
CA GLY A 77 -11.01 12.84 1.84
C GLY A 77 -9.84 11.90 2.20
N LYS A 78 -9.49 10.92 1.36
CA LYS A 78 -8.39 9.98 1.62
C LYS A 78 -7.09 10.50 1.04
N ARG A 79 -5.99 10.31 1.77
CA ARG A 79 -4.66 10.66 1.29
C ARG A 79 -4.06 9.49 0.50
N VAL A 80 -3.68 9.73 -0.76
CA VAL A 80 -3.00 8.75 -1.62
C VAL A 80 -1.60 9.24 -1.95
N VAL A 81 -0.57 8.44 -1.65
CA VAL A 81 0.84 8.77 -1.92
C VAL A 81 1.50 7.69 -2.79
N VAL A 82 2.28 8.13 -3.76
CA VAL A 82 3.09 7.24 -4.61
C VAL A 82 4.50 7.14 -4.02
N LEU A 83 4.96 5.92 -3.72
CA LEU A 83 6.29 5.69 -3.14
C LEU A 83 7.42 5.75 -4.19
N GLY A 84 7.09 5.42 -5.44
CA GLY A 84 8.06 5.36 -6.54
C GLY A 84 9.02 4.17 -6.41
N ILE A 85 8.49 3.01 -6.03
CA ILE A 85 9.25 1.77 -5.85
C ILE A 85 9.07 0.90 -7.11
N PRO A 86 10.14 0.61 -7.88
CA PRO A 86 10.10 -0.20 -9.09
C PRO A 86 9.68 -1.66 -8.83
N ASP A 87 9.36 -2.42 -9.89
CA ASP A 87 8.89 -3.82 -9.82
C ASP A 87 10.01 -4.82 -10.17
N ASP A 88 11.13 -4.70 -9.48
CA ASP A 88 12.38 -5.43 -9.69
C ASP A 88 12.86 -6.15 -8.42
N TYR A 89 11.93 -6.39 -7.48
CA TYR A 89 12.23 -6.98 -6.18
C TYR A 89 11.44 -8.23 -5.89
N ASP A 90 12.11 -9.18 -5.24
CA ASP A 90 11.46 -10.36 -4.65
C ASP A 90 10.83 -10.04 -3.29
N PHE A 91 9.94 -10.92 -2.84
CA PHE A 91 9.29 -10.79 -1.54
C PHE A 91 10.31 -10.82 -0.41
N MET A 92 10.23 -9.85 0.50
CA MET A 92 11.13 -9.67 1.66
C MET A 92 12.61 -9.49 1.29
N GLN A 93 12.91 -9.17 0.03
CA GLN A 93 14.26 -8.82 -0.38
C GLN A 93 14.81 -7.65 0.46
N PRO A 94 16.04 -7.72 0.99
CA PRO A 94 16.59 -6.69 1.88
C PRO A 94 16.54 -5.26 1.31
N GLU A 95 16.87 -5.10 0.03
CA GLU A 95 16.87 -3.79 -0.64
C GLU A 95 15.45 -3.18 -0.72
N LEU A 96 14.44 -4.01 -0.92
CA LEU A 96 13.04 -3.59 -0.91
C LEU A 96 12.61 -3.16 0.50
N VAL A 97 12.99 -3.92 1.52
CA VAL A 97 12.70 -3.58 2.92
C VAL A 97 13.33 -2.24 3.30
N GLU A 98 14.61 -2.02 2.96
CA GLU A 98 15.29 -0.76 3.22
C GLU A 98 14.60 0.41 2.49
N LEU A 99 14.23 0.21 1.22
CA LEU A 99 13.57 1.24 0.42
C LEU A 99 12.18 1.59 0.98
N LEU A 100 11.42 0.59 1.43
CA LEU A 100 10.13 0.78 2.10
C LEU A 100 10.28 1.58 3.39
N LEU A 101 11.24 1.22 4.26
CA LEU A 101 11.53 1.95 5.49
C LEU A 101 11.89 3.41 5.20
N LYS A 102 12.70 3.65 4.16
CA LYS A 102 13.13 5.00 3.75
C LYS A 102 12.00 5.84 3.16
N LYS A 103 11.10 5.23 2.36
CA LYS A 103 10.05 5.95 1.61
C LYS A 103 8.73 6.06 2.37
N ALA A 104 8.27 4.95 2.94
CA ALA A 104 7.01 4.89 3.66
C ALA A 104 7.19 5.27 5.14
N GLY A 105 8.28 4.87 5.80
CA GLY A 105 8.50 5.12 7.23
C GLY A 105 8.24 6.57 7.69
N PRO A 106 8.76 7.61 7.01
CA PRO A 106 8.50 9.00 7.38
C PRO A 106 7.04 9.45 7.24
N LEU A 107 6.21 8.71 6.49
CA LEU A 107 4.78 9.00 6.32
C LEU A 107 3.91 8.36 7.41
N LEU A 108 4.49 7.43 8.19
CA LEU A 108 3.82 6.55 9.14
C LEU A 108 4.15 6.85 10.61
N ARG A 109 4.99 7.86 10.85
CA ARG A 109 5.39 8.34 12.19
C ARG A 109 4.72 9.66 12.53
#